data_AF-A0A853F103-F1
#
_entry.id   AF-A0A853F103-F1
#
_cell.length_a   1.000
_cell.length_b   1.000
_cell.length_c   1.000
_cell.angle_alpha   90.00
_cell.angle_beta   90.00
_cell.angle_gamma   90.00
#
_symmetry.space_group_name_H-M   'P 1'
#
loop_
_entity.id
_entity.type
_entity.pdbx_description
1 polymer ?
#
loop_
_entity_poly.entity_id
_entity_poly.type
_entity_poly.pdbx_seq_one_letter_code
_entity_poly.pdbx_strand_id
1 'polypeptide(L)'
;MYSVEFVLNDYVQLRFDADEVPGPVTLNCYVWPMIESRGRQWREPDLGYADTLRSLTPGIVVSATERTGKGIRIELDRGAVVLDPTADEVFVEVAELMGPANFGWVVWRPGEDTFEHLA
;
A
#
# COMPACT_ATOMS: atom_id res chain seq x y z
N MET A 1 15.80 0.80 5.62
CA MET A 1 15.53 1.95 4.73
C MET A 1 14.13 1.78 4.16
N TYR A 2 13.39 2.87 4.03
CA TYR A 2 12.05 2.89 3.42
C TYR A 2 12.04 3.98 2.36
N SER A 3 11.64 3.65 1.13
CA SER A 3 11.55 4.59 0.01
C SER A 3 10.16 4.58 -0.61
N VAL A 4 9.76 5.74 -1.12
CA VAL A 4 8.51 5.93 -1.86
C VAL A 4 8.86 6.45 -3.25
N GLU A 5 8.34 5.81 -4.28
CA GLU A 5 8.44 6.24 -5.68
C GLU A 5 7.05 6.52 -6.25
N PHE A 6 6.94 7.60 -7.03
CA PHE A 6 5.74 7.93 -7.80
C PHE A 6 6.07 7.72 -9.27
N VAL A 7 5.54 6.65 -9.85
CA VAL A 7 5.61 6.45 -11.31
C VAL A 7 4.40 7.17 -11.90
N LEU A 8 4.65 8.34 -12.48
CA LEU A 8 3.61 9.23 -12.98
C LEU A 8 2.69 8.49 -13.98
N ASN A 9 1.39 8.51 -13.68
CA ASN A 9 0.31 7.82 -14.40
C ASN A 9 0.30 6.28 -14.31
N ASP A 10 1.02 5.68 -13.36
CA ASP A 10 1.08 4.22 -13.25
C ASP A 10 0.84 3.72 -11.81
N TYR A 11 1.79 3.91 -10.89
CA TYR A 11 1.66 3.41 -9.51
C TYR A 11 2.48 4.19 -8.48
N VAL A 12 2.09 4.03 -7.22
CA VAL A 12 2.94 4.35 -6.05
C VAL A 12 3.65 3.10 -5.63
N GLN A 13 4.98 3.16 -5.51
CA GLN A 13 5.76 2.04 -5.00
C GLN A 13 6.23 2.32 -3.57
N LEU A 14 5.95 1.38 -2.67
CA LEU A 14 6.46 1.37 -1.31
C LEU A 14 7.51 0.27 -1.18
N ARG A 15 8.68 0.63 -0.67
CA ARG A 15 9.79 -0.31 -0.47
C ARG A 15 10.10 -0.45 1.02
N PHE A 16 10.03 -1.68 1.50
CA PHE A 16 10.29 -2.06 2.88
C PHE A 16 11.59 -2.86 2.94
N ASP A 17 12.52 -2.45 3.81
CA ASP A 17 13.61 -3.33 4.20
C ASP A 17 13.16 -4.19 5.37
N ALA A 18 13.61 -5.45 5.38
CA ALA A 18 13.42 -6.36 6.49
C ALA A 18 14.76 -7.06 6.77
N ASP A 19 15.10 -7.19 8.05
CA ASP A 19 16.38 -7.77 8.47
C ASP A 19 16.40 -9.30 8.24
N GLU A 20 15.22 -9.92 8.17
CA GLU A 20 15.01 -11.36 8.06
C GLU A 20 15.07 -11.90 6.62
N VAL A 21 15.03 -11.03 5.61
CA VAL A 21 15.04 -11.43 4.20
C VAL A 21 16.16 -10.74 3.41
N PRO A 22 16.81 -11.45 2.47
CA PRO A 22 17.94 -10.91 1.73
C PRO A 22 17.44 -9.96 0.62
N GLY A 23 17.13 -8.73 1.00
CA GLY A 23 16.72 -7.67 0.09
C GLY A 23 15.36 -7.05 0.43
N PRO A 24 14.98 -5.99 -0.31
CA PRO A 24 13.75 -5.27 -0.04
C PRO A 24 12.52 -6.09 -0.44
N VAL A 25 11.42 -5.81 0.25
CA VAL A 25 10.07 -6.14 -0.17
C VAL A 25 9.46 -4.90 -0.79
N THR A 26 8.87 -5.05 -1.97
CA THR A 26 8.30 -3.96 -2.75
C THR A 26 6.80 -4.19 -2.91
N LEU A 27 6.01 -3.16 -2.60
CA LEU A 27 4.58 -3.10 -2.85
C LEU A 27 4.30 -2.04 -3.91
N ASN A 28 3.88 -2.46 -5.09
CA ASN A 28 3.33 -1.58 -6.11
C ASN A 28 1.84 -1.39 -5.83
N CYS A 29 1.40 -0.15 -5.64
CA CYS A 29 0.01 0.22 -5.46
C CYS A 29 -0.50 0.85 -6.77
N TYR A 30 -1.33 0.10 -7.50
CA TYR A 30 -1.96 0.57 -8.76
C TYR A 30 -3.20 1.43 -8.50
N VAL A 31 -3.68 1.43 -7.26
CA VAL A 31 -4.61 2.43 -6.73
C VAL A 31 -3.88 3.34 -5.74
N TRP A 32 -4.30 4.60 -5.66
CA TRP A 32 -3.72 5.53 -4.70
C TRP A 32 -4.06 5.12 -3.27
N PRO A 33 -3.07 4.82 -2.41
CA PRO A 33 -3.37 4.43 -1.04
C PRO A 33 -3.94 5.62 -0.27
N MET A 34 -4.90 5.36 0.60
CA MET A 34 -5.30 6.30 1.63
C MET A 34 -4.27 6.27 2.77
N ILE A 35 -3.87 7.45 3.25
CA ILE A 35 -2.92 7.57 4.35
C ILE A 35 -3.64 8.00 5.62
N GLU A 36 -3.44 7.27 6.70
CA GLU A 36 -3.92 7.65 8.02
C GLU A 36 -2.75 8.15 8.87
N SER A 37 -2.83 9.40 9.33
CA SER A 37 -1.84 9.95 10.24
C SER A 37 -2.46 11.02 11.13
N ARG A 38 -2.06 11.04 12.40
CA ARG A 38 -2.54 12.01 13.41
C ARG A 38 -4.07 12.06 13.51
N GLY A 39 -4.74 10.92 13.40
CA GLY A 39 -6.20 10.78 13.48
C GLY A 39 -6.97 11.32 12.27
N ARG A 40 -6.27 11.64 11.17
CA ARG A 40 -6.86 12.10 9.91
C ARG A 40 -6.55 11.14 8.77
N GLN A 41 -7.49 11.00 7.84
CA GLN A 41 -7.33 10.32 6.57
C GLN A 41 -6.99 11.32 5.46
N TRP A 42 -6.12 10.89 4.54
CA TRP A 42 -5.65 11.67 3.40
C TRP A 42 -5.77 10.83 2.14
N ARG A 43 -6.43 11.36 1.11
CA ARG A 43 -6.55 10.79 -0.23
C ARG A 43 -5.70 11.59 -1.22
N GLU A 44 -5.38 11.02 -2.38
CA GLU A 44 -4.51 11.67 -3.37
C GLU A 44 -4.90 13.12 -3.71
N PRO A 45 -6.19 13.48 -3.87
CA PRO A 45 -6.57 14.85 -4.19
C PRO A 45 -6.36 15.85 -3.04
N ASP A 46 -6.10 15.38 -1.83
CA ASP A 46 -5.92 16.25 -0.67
C ASP A 46 -4.58 16.99 -0.73
N LEU A 47 -4.65 18.32 -0.58
CA LEU A 47 -3.45 19.13 -0.43
C LEU A 47 -2.69 18.72 0.84
N GLY A 48 -1.49 18.16 0.66
CA GLY A 48 -0.66 17.61 1.74
C GLY A 48 -0.62 16.07 1.79
N TYR A 49 -1.30 15.38 0.88
CA TYR A 49 -1.23 13.92 0.73
C TYR A 49 0.22 13.43 0.60
N ALA A 50 0.96 13.96 -0.36
CA ALA A 50 2.34 13.54 -0.63
C ALA A 50 3.30 13.86 0.55
N ASP A 51 3.09 14.97 1.26
CA ASP A 51 3.83 15.27 2.50
C ASP A 51 3.52 14.26 3.60
N THR A 52 2.24 13.90 3.75
CA THR A 52 1.80 12.94 4.77
C THR A 52 2.33 11.54 4.47
N LEU A 53 2.25 11.08 3.22
CA LEU A 53 2.85 9.82 2.78
C LEU A 53 4.36 9.77 3.07
N ARG A 54 5.11 10.82 2.73
CA ARG A 54 6.54 10.91 3.04
C ARG A 54 6.84 10.97 4.54
N SER A 55 5.93 11.54 5.33
CA SER A 55 6.10 11.60 6.79
C SER A 55 6.01 10.24 7.48
N LEU A 56 5.49 9.21 6.79
CA LEU A 56 5.56 7.84 7.28
C LEU A 56 7.00 7.32 7.33
N THR A 57 7.94 7.93 6.60
CA THR A 57 9.35 7.53 6.58
C THR A 57 10.11 8.13 7.78
N PRO A 58 11.12 7.43 8.36
CA PRO A 58 11.52 6.03 8.15
C PRO A 58 10.74 5.05 9.05
N GLY A 59 9.41 4.95 8.90
CA GLY A 59 8.54 4.19 9.80
C GLY A 59 8.80 2.69 9.72
N ILE A 60 8.46 2.01 10.82
CA ILE A 60 8.59 0.55 10.94
C ILE A 60 7.21 -0.05 10.83
N VAL A 61 7.06 -1.08 9.98
CA VAL A 61 5.80 -1.84 9.87
C VAL A 61 5.56 -2.57 11.18
N VAL A 62 4.42 -2.29 11.79
CA VAL A 62 3.95 -2.91 13.04
C VAL A 62 3.00 -4.06 12.74
N SER A 63 2.14 -3.90 11.73
CA SER A 63 1.21 -4.94 11.32
C SER A 63 0.82 -4.78 9.85
N ALA A 64 0.47 -5.89 9.21
CA ALA A 64 -0.16 -5.92 7.90
C ALA A 64 -1.38 -6.84 7.98
N THR A 65 -2.55 -6.34 7.58
CA THR A 65 -3.80 -7.09 7.66
C THR A 65 -4.59 -6.95 6.38
N GLU A 66 -5.16 -8.06 5.94
CA GLU A 66 -6.11 -8.12 4.85
C GLU A 66 -7.50 -8.42 5.40
N ARG A 67 -8.51 -7.65 4.99
CA ARG A 67 -9.90 -7.88 5.40
C ARG A 67 -10.86 -7.60 4.26
N THR A 68 -11.69 -8.60 3.95
CA THR A 68 -12.76 -8.47 2.96
C THR A 68 -13.65 -7.25 3.24
N GLY A 69 -13.85 -6.42 2.23
CA GLY A 69 -14.63 -5.17 2.33
C GLY A 69 -13.95 -4.03 3.09
N LYS A 70 -12.66 -4.20 3.44
CA LYS A 70 -11.79 -3.17 4.05
C LYS A 70 -10.40 -3.10 3.42
N GLY A 71 -10.12 -3.99 2.46
CA GLY A 71 -8.88 -4.01 1.72
C GLY A 71 -7.67 -4.42 2.55
N ILE A 72 -6.52 -3.84 2.17
CA ILE A 72 -5.21 -4.09 2.79
C ILE A 72 -4.86 -2.90 3.67
N ARG A 73 -4.46 -3.16 4.91
CA ARG A 73 -3.93 -2.16 5.83
C ARG A 73 -2.52 -2.52 6.25
N ILE A 74 -1.59 -1.59 6.07
CA ILE A 74 -0.22 -1.67 6.58
C ILE A 74 -0.07 -0.59 7.65
N GLU A 75 0.05 -1.02 8.89
CA GLU A 75 0.26 -0.14 10.03
C GLU A 75 1.76 0.05 10.25
N LEU A 76 2.16 1.32 10.39
CA LEU A 76 3.48 1.74 10.80
C LEU A 76 3.39 2.47 12.14
N ASP A 77 4.52 2.55 12.84
CA ASP A 77 4.64 3.34 14.08
C ASP A 77 4.30 4.85 13.91
N ARG A 78 4.29 5.35 12.67
CA ARG A 78 3.98 6.77 12.33
C ARG A 78 2.60 7.00 11.70
N GLY A 79 1.84 5.94 11.42
CA GLY A 79 0.56 6.05 10.70
C GLY A 79 0.24 4.76 9.95
N ALA A 80 -0.69 4.80 9.00
CA ALA A 80 -1.03 3.62 8.20
C ALA A 80 -1.19 3.96 6.72
N VAL A 81 -0.88 2.96 5.89
CA VAL A 81 -1.20 2.91 4.46
C VAL A 81 -2.39 1.97 4.30
N VAL A 82 -3.43 2.41 3.61
CA VAL A 82 -4.66 1.63 3.40
C VAL A 82 -4.99 1.58 1.90
N LEU A 83 -5.14 0.37 1.38
CA LEU A 83 -5.61 0.08 0.02
C LEU A 83 -7.02 -0.48 0.11
N ASP A 84 -8.01 0.40 -0.03
CA ASP A 84 -9.45 0.08 0.03
C ASP A 84 -10.16 0.87 -1.09
N PRO A 85 -9.92 0.51 -2.37
CA PRO A 85 -10.46 1.26 -3.49
C PRO A 85 -11.96 0.99 -3.66
N THR A 86 -12.68 1.97 -4.19
CA THR A 86 -14.02 1.77 -4.73
C THR A 86 -13.96 1.15 -6.12
N ALA A 87 -15.10 0.66 -6.63
CA ALA A 87 -15.17 0.01 -7.95
C ALA A 87 -14.82 0.94 -9.12
N ASP A 88 -14.93 2.26 -8.94
CA ASP A 88 -14.51 3.27 -9.93
C ASP A 88 -13.04 3.69 -9.81
N GLU A 89 -12.37 3.31 -8.73
CA GLU A 89 -10.95 3.60 -8.48
C GLU A 89 -10.01 2.50 -9.01
N VAL A 90 -10.52 1.31 -9.38
CA VAL A 90 -9.72 0.16 -9.82
C VAL A 90 -10.22 -0.45 -11.13
N PHE A 91 -9.29 -0.83 -12.01
CA PHE A 91 -9.61 -1.41 -13.33
C PHE A 91 -9.03 -2.82 -13.56
N VAL A 92 -7.80 -3.09 -13.11
CA VAL A 92 -7.11 -4.36 -13.40
C VAL A 92 -6.50 -4.96 -12.13
N GLU A 93 -5.61 -4.23 -11.46
CA GLU A 93 -4.91 -4.67 -10.26
C GLU A 93 -5.08 -3.61 -9.18
N VAL A 94 -5.21 -4.05 -7.92
CA VAL A 94 -5.22 -3.17 -6.75
C VAL A 94 -3.79 -2.90 -6.31
N ALA A 95 -3.01 -3.98 -6.13
CA ALA A 95 -1.61 -3.91 -5.74
C ALA A 95 -0.87 -5.22 -6.07
N GLU A 96 0.45 -5.14 -6.06
CA GLU A 96 1.37 -6.27 -6.25
C GLU A 96 2.47 -6.21 -5.19
N LEU A 97 2.67 -7.31 -4.47
CA LEU A 97 3.76 -7.51 -3.52
C LEU A 97 4.81 -8.45 -4.13
N MET A 98 6.05 -7.99 -4.12
CA MET A 98 7.22 -8.73 -4.56
C MET A 98 8.30 -8.69 -3.49
N GLY A 99 9.09 -9.74 -3.38
CA GLY A 99 10.29 -9.74 -2.56
C GLY A 99 11.41 -10.55 -3.19
N PRO A 100 12.49 -10.82 -2.44
CA PRO A 100 13.61 -11.64 -2.94
C PRO A 100 13.14 -13.06 -3.31
N ALA A 101 13.99 -13.83 -4.00
CA ALA A 101 13.67 -15.04 -4.76
C ALA A 101 12.82 -16.16 -4.09
N ASN A 102 12.51 -16.07 -2.79
CA ASN A 102 11.67 -16.98 -2.03
C ASN A 102 10.47 -16.32 -1.32
N PHE A 103 10.24 -15.02 -1.50
CA PHE A 103 9.25 -14.24 -0.73
C PHE A 103 7.80 -14.41 -1.23
N GLY A 104 7.59 -15.19 -2.29
CA GLY A 104 6.31 -15.28 -2.97
C GLY A 104 6.00 -14.01 -3.77
N TRP A 105 5.12 -14.17 -4.75
CA TRP A 105 4.56 -13.08 -5.53
C TRP A 105 3.06 -13.08 -5.27
N VAL A 106 2.52 -11.95 -4.84
CA VAL A 106 1.10 -11.79 -4.55
C VAL A 106 0.58 -10.61 -5.35
N VAL A 107 -0.52 -10.82 -6.07
CA VAL A 107 -1.24 -9.75 -6.76
C VAL A 107 -2.67 -9.76 -6.25
N TRP A 108 -3.17 -8.59 -5.89
CA TRP A 108 -4.56 -8.39 -5.52
C TRP A 108 -5.33 -7.76 -6.68
N ARG A 109 -6.48 -8.33 -7.01
CA ARG A 109 -7.35 -7.88 -8.11
C ARG A 109 -8.79 -7.64 -7.61
N PRO A 110 -9.54 -6.72 -8.24
CA PRO A 110 -10.96 -6.57 -7.94
C PRO A 110 -11.72 -7.88 -8.23
N GLY A 111 -12.63 -8.27 -7.34
CA GLY A 111 -13.40 -9.50 -7.45
C GLY A 111 -12.71 -10.76 -6.91
N GLU A 112 -11.48 -10.65 -6.39
CA GLU A 112 -10.71 -11.77 -5.82
C GLU A 112 -10.44 -11.56 -4.33
N ASP A 113 -10.51 -12.65 -3.54
CA ASP A 113 -10.13 -12.72 -2.12
C ASP A 113 -10.58 -11.52 -1.27
N THR A 114 -9.62 -10.71 -0.78
CA THR A 114 -9.81 -9.50 0.01
C THR A 114 -10.70 -8.46 -0.69
N PHE A 115 -10.78 -8.50 -2.02
CA PHE A 115 -11.52 -7.57 -2.88
C PHE A 115 -12.69 -8.23 -3.62
N GLU A 116 -13.22 -9.38 -3.15
CA GLU A 116 -14.38 -10.07 -3.76
C GLU A 116 -15.60 -9.18 -4.00
N HIS A 117 -15.78 -8.15 -3.17
CA HIS A 117 -16.88 -7.20 -3.22
C HIS A 117 -16.80 -6.17 -4.37
N LEU A 118 -15.71 -6.19 -5.15
CA LEU A 118 -15.50 -5.30 -6.31
C LEU A 118 -15.84 -5.97 -7.66
N ALA A 119 -16.49 -7.14 -7.65
CA ALA A 119 -16.98 -7.84 -8.84
C ALA A 119 -18.29 -7.27 -9.41
#